data_AF-A0A365ZV49-F1
#
_entry.id   AF-A0A365ZV49-F1
#
_cell.length_a   1.000
_cell.length_b   1.000
_cell.length_c   1.000
_cell.angle_alpha   90.00
_cell.angle_beta   90.00
_cell.angle_gamma   90.00
#
_symmetry.space_group_name_H-M   'P 1'
#
loop_
_entity.id
_entity.type
_entity.pdbx_description
1 polymer ?
#
loop_
_entity_poly.entity_id
_entity_poly.type
_entity_poly.pdbx_seq_one_letter_code
_entity_poly.pdbx_strand_id
1 'polypeptide(L)'
;MTITESRSGVLPVRTEFKFAWRGYERGRVEGYVRAVEEEIRLLTADRDSAADTAEKLAVELDAVRRENNELRERLERASRSPIESDGLSERLLRMVELAHEEADEIVENARGLAEQSWAAAHEAAERLRSRYDRMLAELDERRRQMETEHRELMAKAQADVEAMTKQAERRRRELDEQAARRRQEAEREFTVAMAERREETMRLIEEREVAARAKAERLLADATARTRECEKLRSRIAAELRTAREVLTEATPFTEPLDEEDEVLRAAAPIPVSAPRPPSPTPRPPSDLPAQRAQAPLVKPVQLQ
;
A
#
# COMPACT_ATOMS: atom_id res chain seq x y z
N MET A 1 -45.26 -25.41 49.68
CA MET A 1 -44.46 -25.08 48.49
C MET A 1 -43.56 -26.26 48.17
N THR A 2 -43.85 -26.91 47.03
CA THR A 2 -42.95 -27.63 46.11
C THR A 2 -41.63 -28.19 46.66
N ILE A 3 -41.62 -29.46 47.07
CA ILE A 3 -40.43 -30.33 47.05
C ILE A 3 -40.81 -31.64 46.34
N THR A 4 -41.18 -31.53 45.07
CA THR A 4 -41.39 -32.69 44.19
C THR A 4 -40.95 -32.33 42.79
N GLU A 5 -39.70 -31.91 42.61
CA GLU A 5 -39.18 -31.63 41.26
C GLU A 5 -37.65 -31.71 41.20
N SER A 6 -37.10 -32.87 41.59
CA SER A 6 -35.70 -33.21 41.27
C SER A 6 -35.51 -34.72 41.11
N ARG A 7 -36.49 -35.41 40.50
CA ARG A 7 -36.29 -36.74 39.92
C ARG A 7 -36.32 -36.63 38.40
N SER A 8 -35.46 -35.78 37.87
CA SER A 8 -35.33 -35.55 36.43
C SER A 8 -33.96 -36.01 35.95
N GLY A 9 -33.96 -37.16 35.27
CA GLY A 9 -33.03 -37.40 34.17
C GLY A 9 -31.73 -38.11 34.51
N VAL A 10 -31.78 -39.37 34.97
CA VAL A 10 -30.72 -40.30 34.58
C VAL A 10 -30.98 -40.62 33.10
N LEU A 11 -30.48 -39.77 32.20
CA LEU A 11 -30.52 -40.02 30.78
C LEU A 11 -29.65 -41.26 30.50
N PRO A 12 -30.13 -42.26 29.75
CA PRO A 12 -29.31 -43.40 29.40
C PRO A 12 -28.16 -42.90 28.51
N VAL A 13 -26.94 -42.98 29.03
CA VAL A 13 -25.72 -42.69 28.27
C VAL A 13 -25.66 -43.70 27.12
N ARG A 14 -26.04 -43.29 25.92
CA ARG A 14 -25.94 -44.13 24.72
C ARG A 14 -24.46 -44.28 24.37
N THR A 15 -23.88 -45.43 24.72
CA THR A 15 -22.48 -45.77 24.46
C THR A 15 -22.34 -46.46 23.10
N GLU A 16 -22.27 -45.68 22.02
CA GLU A 16 -21.84 -46.20 20.72
C GLU A 16 -20.31 -46.02 20.61
N PHE A 17 -19.57 -47.07 20.96
CA PHE A 17 -18.13 -47.10 20.76
C PHE A 17 -17.82 -47.40 19.29
N LYS A 18 -16.85 -46.69 18.70
CA LYS A 18 -16.41 -46.95 17.32
C LYS A 18 -15.66 -48.28 17.24
N PHE A 19 -16.02 -49.10 16.25
CA PHE A 19 -15.36 -50.38 15.97
C PHE A 19 -14.08 -50.19 15.15
N ALA A 20 -13.03 -50.91 15.52
CA ALA A 20 -11.78 -51.08 14.79
C ALA A 20 -11.64 -52.54 14.32
N TRP A 21 -10.65 -52.82 13.45
CA TRP A 21 -10.46 -54.13 12.80
C TRP A 21 -10.34 -55.32 13.78
N ARG A 22 -10.07 -55.05 15.06
CA ARG A 22 -10.21 -55.99 16.19
C ARG A 22 -10.75 -55.28 17.44
N GLY A 23 -12.07 -55.08 17.52
CA GLY A 23 -12.74 -54.61 18.74
C GLY A 23 -13.06 -53.11 18.74
N TYR A 24 -13.00 -52.47 19.91
CA TYR A 24 -13.29 -51.04 20.05
C TYR A 24 -12.02 -50.19 20.02
N GLU A 25 -12.14 -48.94 19.61
CA GLU A 25 -11.06 -47.97 19.67
C GLU A 25 -10.61 -47.73 21.13
N ARG A 26 -9.42 -48.25 21.48
CA ARG A 26 -8.89 -48.25 22.86
C ARG A 26 -8.90 -46.85 23.51
N GLY A 27 -8.49 -45.82 22.78
CA GLY A 27 -8.46 -44.45 23.30
C GLY A 27 -9.86 -43.88 23.61
N ARG A 28 -10.89 -44.30 22.88
CA ARG A 28 -12.29 -43.90 23.16
C ARG A 28 -12.84 -44.61 24.39
N VAL A 29 -12.51 -45.89 24.57
CA VAL A 29 -12.93 -46.68 25.73
C VAL A 29 -12.24 -46.16 26.99
N GLU A 30 -10.91 -45.96 26.96
CA GLU A 30 -10.15 -45.40 28.09
C GLU A 30 -10.64 -44.01 28.48
N GLY A 31 -10.92 -43.14 27.49
CA GLY A 31 -11.49 -41.81 27.75
C GLY A 31 -12.89 -41.87 28.38
N TYR A 32 -13.74 -42.80 27.95
CA TYR A 32 -15.08 -43.00 28.51
C TYR A 32 -15.03 -43.56 29.93
N VAL A 33 -14.22 -44.60 30.18
CA VAL A 33 -14.05 -45.18 31.52
C VAL A 33 -13.55 -44.13 32.49
N ARG A 34 -12.55 -43.32 32.09
CA ARG A 34 -12.07 -42.22 32.93
C ARG A 34 -13.16 -41.19 33.23
N ALA A 35 -13.97 -40.81 32.25
CA ALA A 35 -15.07 -39.88 32.46
C ALA A 35 -16.13 -40.43 33.42
N VAL A 36 -16.47 -41.71 33.31
CA VAL A 36 -17.42 -42.38 34.22
C VAL A 36 -16.83 -42.54 35.63
N GLU A 37 -15.55 -42.86 35.76
CA GLU A 37 -14.88 -42.91 37.06
C GLU A 37 -14.84 -41.54 37.74
N GLU A 38 -14.63 -40.47 36.98
CA GLU A 38 -14.73 -39.09 37.48
C GLU A 38 -16.16 -38.74 37.92
N GLU A 39 -17.17 -39.12 37.13
CA GLU A 39 -18.58 -38.91 37.46
C GLU A 39 -19.01 -39.70 38.72
N ILE A 40 -18.59 -40.95 38.87
CA ILE A 40 -18.87 -41.77 40.06
C ILE A 40 -18.21 -41.17 41.31
N ARG A 41 -16.98 -40.66 41.19
CA ARG A 41 -16.30 -39.98 42.31
C ARG A 41 -17.06 -38.73 42.72
N LEU A 42 -17.53 -37.94 41.77
CA LEU A 42 -18.34 -36.74 42.04
C LEU A 42 -19.65 -37.11 42.74
N LEU A 43 -20.40 -38.10 42.20
CA LEU A 43 -21.66 -38.55 42.79
C LEU A 43 -21.50 -39.13 44.19
N THR A 44 -20.37 -39.79 44.45
CA THR A 44 -20.05 -40.32 45.77
C THR A 44 -19.76 -39.19 46.75
N ALA A 45 -18.99 -38.18 46.34
CA ALA A 45 -18.75 -36.98 47.15
C ALA A 45 -20.05 -36.21 47.46
N ASP A 46 -20.93 -36.05 46.48
CA ASP A 46 -22.23 -35.39 46.66
C ASP A 46 -23.15 -36.18 47.60
N ARG A 47 -23.19 -37.51 47.45
CA ARG A 47 -23.96 -38.39 48.33
C ARG A 47 -23.45 -38.30 49.77
N ASP A 48 -22.13 -38.32 49.96
CA ASP A 48 -21.52 -38.27 51.29
C ASP A 48 -21.76 -36.89 51.93
N SER A 49 -21.67 -35.80 51.16
CA SER A 49 -22.06 -34.46 51.64
C SER A 49 -23.54 -34.37 52.04
N ALA A 50 -24.44 -34.98 51.26
CA ALA A 50 -25.86 -35.06 51.60
C ALA A 50 -26.09 -35.88 52.88
N ALA A 51 -25.38 -36.99 53.07
CA ALA A 51 -25.45 -37.79 54.29
C ALA A 51 -25.02 -36.99 55.53
N ASP A 52 -23.92 -36.25 55.46
CA ASP A 52 -23.46 -35.37 56.54
C ASP A 52 -24.49 -34.29 56.91
N THR A 53 -25.15 -33.70 55.91
CA THR A 53 -26.21 -32.70 56.17
C THR A 53 -27.42 -33.33 56.84
N ALA A 54 -27.82 -34.54 56.44
CA ALA A 54 -28.94 -35.25 57.04
C ALA A 54 -28.65 -35.62 58.50
N GLU A 55 -27.42 -36.02 58.82
CA GLU A 55 -27.00 -36.32 60.19
C GLU A 55 -27.03 -35.06 61.08
N LYS A 56 -26.50 -33.93 60.59
CA LYS A 56 -26.58 -32.65 61.32
C LYS A 56 -28.01 -32.23 61.62
N LEU A 57 -28.90 -32.34 60.64
CA LEU A 57 -30.32 -32.01 60.82
C LEU A 57 -31.01 -32.96 61.81
N ALA A 58 -30.65 -34.24 61.83
CA ALA A 58 -31.19 -35.19 62.80
C ALA A 58 -30.79 -34.83 64.24
N VAL A 59 -29.53 -34.43 64.45
CA VAL A 59 -29.04 -33.96 65.76
C VAL A 59 -29.78 -32.70 66.21
N GLU A 60 -29.98 -31.73 65.31
CA GLU A 60 -30.73 -30.51 65.62
C GLU A 60 -32.20 -30.81 65.97
N LEU A 61 -32.85 -31.70 65.21
CA LEU A 61 -34.24 -32.11 65.47
C LEU A 61 -34.38 -32.75 66.86
N ASP A 62 -33.44 -33.61 67.25
CA ASP A 62 -33.46 -34.24 68.56
C ASP A 62 -33.20 -33.25 69.69
N ALA A 63 -32.33 -32.25 69.48
CA ALA A 63 -32.12 -31.16 70.43
C ALA A 63 -33.42 -30.35 70.64
N VAL A 64 -34.09 -29.95 69.56
CA VAL A 64 -35.37 -29.22 69.63
C VAL A 64 -36.47 -30.06 70.29
N ARG A 65 -36.52 -31.37 70.02
CA ARG A 65 -37.48 -32.28 70.67
C ARG A 65 -37.25 -32.38 72.17
N ARG A 66 -35.99 -32.45 72.62
CA ARG A 66 -35.65 -32.45 74.05
C ARG A 66 -36.08 -31.15 74.72
N GLU A 67 -35.76 -30.02 74.12
CA GLU A 67 -36.18 -28.71 74.63
C GLU A 67 -37.71 -28.60 74.73
N ASN A 68 -38.45 -29.04 73.71
CA ASN A 68 -39.91 -29.01 73.74
C ASN A 68 -40.49 -29.85 74.88
N ASN A 69 -39.90 -31.03 75.14
CA ASN A 69 -40.32 -31.88 76.26
C ASN A 69 -40.03 -31.21 77.61
N GLU A 70 -38.85 -30.61 77.78
CA GLU A 70 -38.51 -29.86 79.00
C GLU A 70 -39.46 -28.69 79.24
N LEU A 71 -39.80 -27.93 78.18
CA LEU A 71 -40.77 -26.84 78.26
C LEU A 71 -42.17 -27.34 78.63
N ARG A 72 -42.60 -28.47 78.08
CA ARG A 72 -43.89 -29.10 78.45
C ARG A 72 -43.92 -29.53 79.91
N GLU A 73 -42.86 -30.15 80.42
CA GLU A 73 -42.77 -30.54 81.84
C GLU A 73 -42.75 -29.32 82.77
N ARG A 74 -42.06 -28.24 82.37
CA ARG A 74 -42.08 -26.97 83.10
C ARG A 74 -43.48 -26.37 83.13
N LEU A 75 -44.19 -26.37 82.01
CA LEU A 75 -45.57 -25.89 81.92
C LEU A 75 -46.52 -26.73 82.78
N GLU A 76 -46.41 -28.05 82.74
CA GLU A 76 -47.23 -28.95 83.55
C GLU A 76 -46.99 -28.72 85.05
N ARG A 77 -45.73 -28.49 85.45
CA ARG A 77 -45.35 -28.15 86.83
C ARG A 77 -45.90 -26.78 87.25
N ALA A 78 -45.81 -25.77 86.38
CA ALA A 78 -46.37 -24.44 86.64
C ALA A 78 -47.91 -24.48 86.75
N SER A 79 -48.56 -25.28 85.91
CA SER A 79 -50.02 -25.44 85.89
C SER A 79 -50.56 -26.25 87.08
N ARG A 80 -49.73 -27.11 87.68
CA ARG A 80 -50.08 -27.88 88.90
C ARG A 80 -49.92 -27.09 90.19
N SER A 81 -49.28 -25.92 90.17
CA SER A 81 -49.18 -25.06 91.34
C SER A 81 -50.49 -24.27 91.50
N PRO A 82 -51.32 -24.51 92.53
CA PRO A 82 -52.57 -23.77 92.69
C PRO A 82 -52.25 -22.31 93.07
N ILE A 83 -52.78 -21.37 92.29
CA ILE A 83 -52.67 -19.93 92.54
C ILE A 83 -53.86 -19.49 93.40
N GLU A 84 -53.61 -18.86 94.55
CA GLU A 84 -54.65 -18.25 95.40
C GLU A 84 -55.31 -17.05 94.72
N SER A 85 -56.65 -16.96 94.79
CA SER A 85 -57.47 -16.08 93.95
C SER A 85 -57.44 -14.58 94.31
N ASP A 86 -57.04 -14.21 95.54
CA ASP A 86 -57.13 -12.81 96.01
C ASP A 86 -55.93 -11.93 95.58
N GLY A 87 -54.75 -12.51 95.31
CA GLY A 87 -53.56 -11.77 94.88
C GLY A 87 -53.39 -11.63 93.36
N LEU A 88 -54.34 -12.15 92.58
CA LEU A 88 -54.21 -12.27 91.13
C LEU A 88 -54.21 -10.91 90.42
N SER A 89 -55.15 -10.03 90.77
CA SER A 89 -55.32 -8.73 90.10
C SER A 89 -54.14 -7.77 90.33
N GLU A 90 -53.62 -7.70 91.56
CA GLU A 90 -52.48 -6.84 91.89
C GLU A 90 -51.19 -7.34 91.24
N ARG A 91 -50.98 -8.66 91.22
CA ARG A 91 -49.84 -9.27 90.51
C ARG A 91 -49.92 -9.08 88.99
N LEU A 92 -51.11 -9.14 88.40
CA LEU A 92 -51.32 -8.89 86.96
C LEU A 92 -51.04 -7.43 86.60
N LEU A 93 -51.50 -6.47 87.41
CA LEU A 93 -51.19 -5.06 87.21
C LEU A 93 -49.67 -4.81 87.28
N ARG A 94 -49.00 -5.37 88.30
CA ARG A 94 -47.54 -5.26 88.42
C ARG A 94 -46.79 -5.90 87.25
N MET A 95 -47.29 -7.02 86.72
CA MET A 95 -46.71 -7.68 85.55
C MET A 95 -46.89 -6.86 84.27
N VAL A 96 -48.02 -6.16 84.13
CA VAL A 96 -48.26 -5.24 83.00
C VAL A 96 -47.35 -4.01 83.08
N GLU A 97 -47.19 -3.43 84.27
CA GLU A 97 -46.24 -2.34 84.50
C GLU A 97 -44.80 -2.78 84.14
N LEU A 98 -44.37 -3.93 84.65
CA LEU A 98 -43.05 -4.49 84.34
C LEU A 98 -42.88 -4.78 82.84
N ALA A 99 -43.92 -5.29 82.18
CA ALA A 99 -43.89 -5.54 80.75
C ALA A 99 -43.81 -4.24 79.93
N HIS A 100 -44.42 -3.15 80.40
CA HIS A 100 -44.29 -1.84 79.77
C HIS A 100 -42.88 -1.25 79.98
N GLU A 101 -42.33 -1.34 81.19
CA GLU A 101 -40.94 -0.94 81.48
C GLU A 101 -39.97 -1.74 80.59
N GLU A 102 -40.14 -3.05 80.48
CA GLU A 102 -39.31 -3.91 79.62
C GLU A 102 -39.48 -3.59 78.14
N ALA A 103 -40.71 -3.27 77.69
CA ALA A 103 -40.95 -2.84 76.32
C ALA A 103 -40.25 -1.51 75.99
N ASP A 104 -40.30 -0.54 76.91
CA ASP A 104 -39.63 0.76 76.75
C ASP A 104 -38.10 0.57 76.72
N GLU A 105 -37.55 -0.28 77.59
CA GLU A 105 -36.13 -0.65 77.55
C GLU A 105 -35.74 -1.31 76.22
N ILE A 106 -36.56 -2.22 75.69
CA ILE A 106 -36.31 -2.85 74.38
C ILE A 106 -36.32 -1.80 73.26
N VAL A 107 -37.26 -0.86 73.29
CA VAL A 107 -37.36 0.20 72.28
C VAL A 107 -36.16 1.15 72.35
N GLU A 108 -35.75 1.59 73.53
CA GLU A 108 -34.58 2.46 73.71
C GLU A 108 -33.28 1.75 73.29
N ASN A 109 -33.13 0.48 73.66
CA ASN A 109 -32.00 -0.34 73.21
C ASN A 109 -31.99 -0.50 71.67
N ALA A 110 -33.16 -0.76 71.07
CA ALA A 110 -33.28 -0.87 69.61
C ALA A 110 -32.98 0.45 68.90
N ARG A 111 -33.40 1.59 69.46
CA ARG A 111 -33.08 2.94 68.95
C ARG A 111 -31.58 3.21 69.03
N GLY A 112 -30.94 2.94 70.17
CA GLY A 112 -29.50 3.12 70.34
C GLY A 112 -28.68 2.26 69.37
N LEU A 113 -29.06 0.99 69.18
CA LEU A 113 -28.43 0.10 68.20
C LEU A 113 -28.64 0.59 66.76
N ALA A 114 -29.83 1.07 66.44
CA ALA A 114 -30.10 1.68 65.14
C ALA A 114 -29.19 2.89 64.93
N GLU A 115 -29.19 3.88 65.82
CA GLU A 115 -28.35 5.08 65.69
C GLU A 115 -26.87 4.75 65.51
N GLN A 116 -26.33 3.78 66.26
CA GLN A 116 -24.96 3.30 66.10
C GLN A 116 -24.72 2.69 64.71
N SER A 117 -25.64 1.85 64.23
CA SER A 117 -25.54 1.26 62.89
C SER A 117 -25.61 2.32 61.78
N TRP A 118 -26.47 3.34 61.94
CA TRP A 118 -26.62 4.44 61.02
C TRP A 118 -25.38 5.33 61.00
N ALA A 119 -24.82 5.67 62.16
CA ALA A 119 -23.57 6.42 62.27
C ALA A 119 -22.41 5.66 61.62
N ALA A 120 -22.27 4.36 61.91
CA ALA A 120 -21.22 3.53 61.32
C ALA A 120 -21.36 3.42 59.79
N ALA A 121 -22.58 3.26 59.28
CA ALA A 121 -22.84 3.24 57.84
C ALA A 121 -22.52 4.58 57.17
N HIS A 122 -22.89 5.70 57.81
CA HIS A 122 -22.62 7.04 57.30
C HIS A 122 -21.12 7.33 57.24
N GLU A 123 -20.38 7.02 58.32
CA GLU A 123 -18.92 7.17 58.32
C GLU A 123 -18.26 6.29 57.26
N ALA A 124 -18.72 5.05 57.06
CA ALA A 124 -18.21 4.18 56.01
C ALA A 124 -18.46 4.77 54.61
N ALA A 125 -19.64 5.35 54.39
CA ALA A 125 -19.99 6.03 53.13
C ALA A 125 -19.11 7.26 52.89
N GLU A 126 -18.90 8.11 53.91
CA GLU A 126 -18.05 9.31 53.80
C GLU A 126 -16.59 8.96 53.55
N ARG A 127 -16.07 7.91 54.20
CA ARG A 127 -14.72 7.38 53.91
C ARG A 127 -14.60 6.89 52.48
N LEU A 128 -15.65 6.28 51.93
CA LEU A 128 -15.65 5.81 50.55
C LEU A 128 -15.72 6.98 49.55
N ARG A 129 -16.61 7.96 49.79
CA ARG A 129 -16.71 9.21 49.02
C ARG A 129 -15.37 9.94 48.98
N SER A 130 -14.78 10.18 50.15
CA SER A 130 -13.47 10.83 50.27
C SER A 130 -12.37 10.09 49.50
N ARG A 131 -12.42 8.75 49.42
CA ARG A 131 -11.47 7.98 48.62
C ARG A 131 -11.70 8.14 47.13
N TYR A 132 -12.95 8.11 46.68
CA TYR A 132 -13.29 8.35 45.27
C TYR A 132 -12.94 9.77 44.84
N ASP A 133 -13.22 10.77 45.66
CA ASP A 133 -12.89 12.17 45.35
C ASP A 133 -11.38 12.37 45.18
N ARG A 134 -10.57 11.74 46.05
CA ARG A 134 -9.11 11.73 45.90
C ARG A 134 -8.66 11.06 44.60
N MET A 135 -9.22 9.88 44.29
CA MET A 135 -8.89 9.15 43.07
C MET A 135 -9.28 9.95 41.81
N LEU A 136 -10.44 10.61 41.82
CA LEU A 136 -10.87 11.48 40.73
C LEU A 136 -9.93 12.69 40.58
N ALA A 137 -9.53 13.33 41.67
CA ALA A 137 -8.57 14.43 41.64
C ALA A 137 -7.20 13.99 41.10
N GLU A 138 -6.72 12.81 41.48
CA GLU A 138 -5.47 12.22 40.95
C GLU A 138 -5.56 11.93 39.44
N LEU A 139 -6.69 11.41 38.97
CA LEU A 139 -6.93 11.17 37.54
C LEU A 139 -7.02 12.47 36.74
N ASP A 140 -7.67 13.50 37.28
CA ASP A 140 -7.75 14.81 36.65
C ASP A 140 -6.38 15.48 36.55
N GLU A 141 -5.57 15.36 37.60
CA GLU A 141 -4.19 15.87 37.59
C GLU A 141 -3.33 15.13 36.56
N ARG A 142 -3.40 13.79 36.55
CA ARG A 142 -2.73 12.96 35.54
C ARG A 142 -3.14 13.35 34.12
N ARG A 143 -4.44 13.58 33.89
CA ARG A 143 -4.96 14.03 32.60
C ARG A 143 -4.38 15.38 32.20
N ARG A 144 -4.35 16.36 33.11
CA ARG A 144 -3.76 17.68 32.84
C ARG A 144 -2.28 17.58 32.48
N GLN A 145 -1.52 16.78 33.21
CA GLN A 145 -0.09 16.54 32.92
C GLN A 145 0.11 15.93 31.53
N MET A 146 -0.65 14.89 31.18
CA MET A 146 -0.59 14.29 29.85
C MET A 146 -0.99 15.28 28.75
N GLU A 147 -2.01 16.11 28.97
CA GLU A 147 -2.40 17.16 28.02
C GLU A 147 -1.32 18.22 27.84
N THR A 148 -0.63 18.63 28.92
CA THR A 148 0.48 19.58 28.83
C THR A 148 1.68 18.98 28.09
N GLU A 149 2.09 17.76 28.44
CA GLU A 149 3.17 17.06 27.77
C GLU A 149 2.86 16.85 26.28
N HIS A 150 1.63 16.46 25.96
CA HIS A 150 1.20 16.29 24.58
C HIS A 150 1.23 17.61 23.80
N ARG A 151 0.74 18.70 24.38
CA ARG A 151 0.80 20.03 23.75
C ARG A 151 2.25 20.45 23.50
N GLU A 152 3.14 20.23 24.46
CA GLU A 152 4.57 20.55 24.30
C GLU A 152 5.25 19.71 23.23
N LEU A 153 4.99 18.40 23.21
CA LEU A 153 5.52 17.50 22.19
C LEU A 153 5.01 17.89 20.79
N MET A 154 3.72 18.23 20.66
CA MET A 154 3.15 18.68 19.40
C MET A 154 3.72 20.01 18.95
N ALA A 155 3.91 20.97 19.87
CA ALA A 155 4.55 22.24 19.54
C ALA A 155 6.00 22.05 19.07
N LYS A 156 6.77 21.19 19.73
CA LYS A 156 8.15 20.83 19.31
C LYS A 156 8.16 20.15 17.94
N ALA A 157 7.31 19.16 17.72
CA ALA A 157 7.21 18.47 16.44
C ALA A 157 6.81 19.43 15.30
N GLN A 158 5.87 20.35 15.55
CA GLN A 158 5.51 21.39 14.57
C GLN A 158 6.70 22.31 14.26
N ALA A 159 7.42 22.78 15.28
CA ALA A 159 8.60 23.60 15.09
C ALA A 159 9.71 22.88 14.30
N ASP A 160 9.93 21.58 14.57
CA ASP A 160 10.91 20.76 13.86
C ASP A 160 10.51 20.57 12.39
N VAL A 161 9.24 20.28 12.11
CA VAL A 161 8.73 20.17 10.73
C VAL A 161 8.88 21.50 10.00
N GLU A 162 8.56 22.63 10.64
CA GLU A 162 8.78 23.96 10.05
C GLU A 162 10.27 24.25 9.79
N ALA A 163 11.16 23.84 10.70
CA ALA A 163 12.60 24.01 10.52
C ALA A 163 13.12 23.15 9.35
N MET A 164 12.71 21.88 9.30
CA MET A 164 13.09 20.95 8.23
C MET A 164 12.56 21.40 6.87
N THR A 165 11.30 21.87 6.80
CA THR A 165 10.72 22.39 5.55
C THR A 165 11.44 23.65 5.08
N LYS A 166 11.71 24.62 5.96
CA LYS A 166 12.52 25.80 5.64
C LYS A 166 13.93 25.42 5.16
N GLN A 167 14.57 24.44 5.79
CA GLN A 167 15.88 23.96 5.38
C GLN A 167 15.84 23.27 4.00
N ALA A 168 14.83 22.45 3.75
CA ALA A 168 14.63 21.79 2.47
C ALA A 168 14.38 22.79 1.34
N GLU A 169 13.57 23.83 1.59
CA GLU A 169 13.35 24.91 0.63
C GLU A 169 14.62 25.69 0.31
N ARG A 170 15.43 26.02 1.32
CA ARG A 170 16.74 26.68 1.11
C ARG A 170 17.65 25.83 0.24
N ARG A 171 17.80 24.54 0.57
CA ARG A 171 18.61 23.61 -0.22
C ARG A 171 18.09 23.48 -1.66
N ARG A 172 16.77 23.43 -1.85
CA ARG A 172 16.17 23.39 -3.20
C ARG A 172 16.54 24.65 -3.99
N ARG A 173 16.39 25.84 -3.40
CA ARG A 173 16.76 27.11 -4.04
C ARG A 173 18.25 27.16 -4.39
N GLU A 174 19.12 26.75 -3.48
CA GLU A 174 20.57 26.70 -3.72
C GLU A 174 20.91 25.76 -4.89
N LEU A 175 20.29 24.58 -4.94
CA LEU A 175 20.50 23.64 -6.04
C LEU A 175 19.93 24.16 -7.38
N ASP A 176 18.76 24.82 -7.35
CA ASP A 176 18.15 25.42 -8.52
C ASP A 176 19.02 26.56 -9.07
N GLU A 177 19.57 27.40 -8.21
CA GLU A 177 20.52 28.45 -8.57
C GLU A 177 21.81 27.89 -9.16
N GLN A 178 22.39 26.85 -8.55
CA GLN A 178 23.58 26.18 -9.07
C GLN A 178 23.31 25.54 -10.44
N ALA A 179 22.16 24.87 -10.61
CA ALA A 179 21.77 24.29 -11.87
C ALA A 179 21.54 25.37 -12.94
N ALA A 180 20.94 26.51 -12.59
CA ALA A 180 20.78 27.64 -13.50
C ALA A 180 22.12 28.23 -13.94
N ARG A 181 23.08 28.39 -13.02
CA ARG A 181 24.45 28.85 -13.35
C ARG A 181 25.14 27.89 -14.31
N ARG A 182 25.11 26.57 -14.03
CA ARG A 182 25.70 25.56 -14.92
C ARG A 182 25.04 25.54 -16.30
N ARG A 183 23.72 25.72 -16.39
CA ARG A 183 23.02 25.84 -17.67
C ARG A 183 23.50 27.07 -18.46
N GLN A 184 23.62 28.22 -17.80
CA GLN A 184 24.13 29.44 -18.45
C GLN A 184 25.57 29.30 -18.91
N GLU A 185 26.44 28.66 -18.12
CA GLU A 185 27.83 28.38 -18.50
C GLU A 185 27.88 27.47 -19.72
N ALA A 186 27.15 26.35 -19.70
CA ALA A 186 27.08 25.42 -20.83
C ALA A 186 26.49 26.06 -22.09
N GLU A 187 25.47 26.91 -21.96
CA GLU A 187 24.91 27.68 -23.08
C GLU A 187 25.95 28.64 -23.68
N ARG A 188 26.71 29.36 -22.83
CA ARG A 188 27.78 30.26 -23.29
C ARG A 188 28.86 29.48 -24.02
N GLU A 189 29.39 28.42 -23.42
CA GLU A 189 30.40 27.55 -24.05
C GLU A 189 29.91 26.97 -25.38
N PHE A 190 28.66 26.50 -25.42
CA PHE A 190 28.06 25.99 -26.65
C PHE A 190 27.95 27.07 -27.73
N THR A 191 27.52 28.29 -27.37
CA THR A 191 27.43 29.40 -28.35
C THR A 191 28.79 29.77 -28.92
N VAL A 192 29.84 29.79 -28.09
CA VAL A 192 31.22 30.06 -28.53
C VAL A 192 31.70 28.94 -29.47
N ALA A 193 31.59 27.68 -29.03
CA ALA A 193 32.01 26.53 -29.84
C ALA A 193 31.24 26.44 -31.18
N MET A 194 29.94 26.78 -31.19
CA MET A 194 29.15 26.82 -32.42
C MET A 194 29.55 28.00 -33.33
N ALA A 195 29.92 29.15 -32.77
CA ALA A 195 30.42 30.28 -33.55
C ALA A 195 31.76 29.93 -34.21
N GLU A 196 32.71 29.36 -33.47
CA GLU A 196 33.99 28.88 -33.98
C GLU A 196 33.79 27.86 -35.11
N ARG A 197 32.95 26.84 -34.88
CA ARG A 197 32.65 25.83 -35.90
C ARG A 197 31.98 26.43 -37.15
N ARG A 198 31.12 27.45 -36.98
CA ARG A 198 30.51 28.16 -38.12
C ARG A 198 31.56 28.94 -38.90
N GLU A 199 32.47 29.64 -38.24
CA GLU A 199 33.58 30.34 -38.90
C GLU A 199 34.49 29.39 -39.68
N GLU A 200 34.88 28.26 -39.08
CA GLU A 200 35.66 27.23 -39.76
C GLU A 200 34.93 26.68 -40.98
N THR A 201 33.64 26.40 -40.84
CA THR A 201 32.81 25.90 -41.96
C THR A 201 32.71 26.94 -43.08
N MET A 202 32.54 28.23 -42.75
CA MET A 202 32.51 29.31 -43.73
C MET A 202 33.86 29.43 -44.46
N ARG A 203 34.99 29.37 -43.75
CA ARG A 203 36.32 29.38 -44.37
C ARG A 203 36.51 28.21 -45.33
N LEU A 204 36.11 26.99 -44.93
CA LEU A 204 36.17 25.81 -45.81
C LEU A 204 35.27 25.95 -47.05
N ILE A 205 34.10 26.58 -46.92
CA ILE A 205 33.22 26.87 -48.06
C ILE A 205 33.90 27.88 -49.00
N GLU A 206 34.44 28.98 -48.46
CA GLU A 206 35.16 30.00 -49.24
C GLU A 206 36.37 29.42 -49.98
N GLU A 207 37.19 28.62 -49.30
CA GLU A 207 38.33 27.92 -49.91
C GLU A 207 37.88 27.00 -51.05
N ARG A 208 36.80 26.25 -50.84
CA ARG A 208 36.20 25.39 -51.87
C ARG A 208 35.64 26.20 -53.03
N GLU A 209 35.00 27.34 -52.77
CA GLU A 209 34.49 28.23 -53.80
C GLU A 209 35.62 28.84 -54.63
N VAL A 210 36.68 29.33 -54.01
CA VAL A 210 37.85 29.87 -54.70
C VAL A 210 38.52 28.79 -55.54
N ALA A 211 38.73 27.59 -54.99
CA ALA A 211 39.28 26.45 -55.73
C ALA A 211 38.39 26.02 -56.91
N ALA A 212 37.07 26.01 -56.72
CA ALA A 212 36.10 25.70 -57.76
C ALA A 212 36.08 26.77 -58.86
N ARG A 213 36.12 28.06 -58.51
CA ARG A 213 36.21 29.19 -59.44
C ARG A 213 37.50 29.12 -60.26
N ALA A 214 38.65 28.93 -59.61
CA ALA A 214 39.94 28.77 -60.30
C ALA A 214 39.95 27.57 -61.25
N LYS A 215 39.33 26.44 -60.85
CA LYS A 215 39.18 25.28 -61.74
C LYS A 215 38.27 25.58 -62.93
N ALA A 216 37.15 26.26 -62.71
CA ALA A 216 36.23 26.66 -63.77
C ALA A 216 36.92 27.62 -64.76
N GLU A 217 37.67 28.62 -64.28
CA GLU A 217 38.45 29.53 -65.11
C GLU A 217 39.50 28.80 -65.95
N ARG A 218 40.22 27.83 -65.37
CA ARG A 218 41.16 26.97 -66.12
C ARG A 218 40.46 26.18 -67.22
N LEU A 219 39.33 25.54 -66.90
CA LEU A 219 38.54 24.78 -67.88
C LEU A 219 38.02 25.68 -69.01
N LEU A 220 37.58 26.90 -68.68
CA LEU A 220 37.16 27.89 -69.68
C LEU A 220 38.35 28.35 -70.54
N ALA A 221 39.49 28.65 -69.94
CA ALA A 221 40.70 29.03 -70.66
C ALA A 221 41.15 27.91 -71.62
N ASP A 222 41.21 26.67 -71.15
CA ASP A 222 41.55 25.50 -71.97
C ASP A 222 40.54 25.29 -73.10
N ALA A 223 39.23 25.42 -72.82
CA ALA A 223 38.19 25.33 -73.83
C ALA A 223 38.33 26.44 -74.89
N THR A 224 38.57 27.69 -74.48
CA THR A 224 38.77 28.80 -75.42
C THR A 224 40.06 28.68 -76.23
N ALA A 225 41.12 28.09 -75.67
CA ALA A 225 42.34 27.79 -76.40
C ALA A 225 42.07 26.74 -77.49
N ARG A 226 41.38 25.65 -77.13
CA ARG A 226 40.97 24.60 -78.08
C ARG A 226 40.04 25.13 -79.17
N THR A 227 39.07 25.98 -78.85
CA THR A 227 38.20 26.58 -79.88
C THR A 227 38.99 27.46 -80.84
N ARG A 228 39.92 28.29 -80.33
CA ARG A 228 40.83 29.09 -81.18
C ARG A 228 41.73 28.21 -82.05
N GLU A 229 42.23 27.09 -81.53
CA GLU A 229 43.00 26.13 -82.32
C GLU A 229 42.14 25.48 -83.43
N CYS A 230 40.93 25.04 -83.10
CA CYS A 230 39.98 24.52 -84.07
C CYS A 230 39.61 25.57 -85.13
N GLU A 231 39.40 26.82 -84.75
CA GLU A 231 39.17 27.94 -85.68
C GLU A 231 40.37 28.18 -86.59
N LYS A 232 41.60 28.16 -86.05
CA LYS A 232 42.83 28.25 -86.84
C LYS A 232 42.95 27.10 -87.83
N LEU A 233 42.76 25.85 -87.38
CA LEU A 233 42.78 24.67 -88.24
C LEU A 233 41.70 24.75 -89.32
N ARG A 234 40.47 25.14 -88.96
CA ARG A 234 39.38 25.33 -89.92
C ARG A 234 39.69 26.45 -90.93
N SER A 235 40.30 27.55 -90.48
CA SER A 235 40.70 28.65 -91.36
C SER A 235 41.82 28.24 -92.33
N ARG A 236 42.77 27.41 -91.85
CA ARG A 236 43.83 26.80 -92.66
C ARG A 236 43.25 25.83 -93.67
N ILE A 237 42.40 24.90 -93.26
CA ILE A 237 41.70 23.97 -94.17
C ILE A 237 40.87 24.76 -95.19
N ALA A 238 40.15 25.81 -94.77
CA ALA A 238 39.39 26.66 -95.68
C ALA A 238 40.29 27.48 -96.64
N ALA A 239 41.53 27.80 -96.26
CA ALA A 239 42.52 28.39 -97.15
C ALA A 239 43.07 27.34 -98.13
N GLU A 240 43.45 26.15 -97.64
CA GLU A 240 43.91 25.02 -98.45
C GLU A 240 42.84 24.55 -99.46
N LEU A 241 41.57 24.50 -99.06
CA LEU A 241 40.45 24.23 -99.96
C LEU A 241 40.20 25.35 -100.97
N ARG A 242 40.44 26.63 -100.60
CA ARG A 242 40.40 27.74 -101.56
C ARG A 242 41.53 27.64 -102.58
N THR A 243 42.75 27.36 -102.16
CA THR A 243 43.88 27.15 -103.07
C THR A 243 43.69 25.90 -103.93
N ALA A 244 43.19 24.80 -103.36
CA ALA A 244 42.87 23.59 -104.13
C ALA A 244 41.74 23.86 -105.13
N ARG A 245 40.74 24.66 -104.77
CA ARG A 245 39.68 25.08 -105.69
C ARG A 245 40.20 26.03 -106.76
N GLU A 246 41.11 26.96 -106.46
CA GLU A 246 41.78 27.81 -107.45
C GLU A 246 42.60 26.96 -108.44
N VAL A 247 43.41 26.01 -107.95
CA VAL A 247 44.18 25.07 -108.79
C VAL A 247 43.25 24.17 -109.62
N LEU A 248 42.16 23.67 -109.04
CA LEU A 248 41.16 22.91 -109.80
C LEU A 248 40.48 23.80 -110.85
N THR A 249 40.20 25.07 -110.54
CA THR A 249 39.62 26.04 -111.50
C THR A 249 40.61 26.39 -112.62
N GLU A 250 41.91 26.45 -112.33
CA GLU A 250 42.99 26.58 -113.31
C GLU A 250 43.21 25.30 -114.14
N ALA A 251 42.90 24.12 -113.60
CA ALA A 251 42.95 22.84 -114.31
C ALA A 251 41.63 22.50 -115.04
N THR A 252 40.53 23.19 -114.74
CA THR A 252 39.20 23.00 -115.36
C THR A 252 39.18 23.24 -116.88
N PRO A 253 39.99 24.12 -117.50
CA PRO A 253 40.05 24.25 -118.95
C PRO A 253 40.81 23.10 -119.65
N PHE A 254 41.41 22.16 -118.90
CA PHE A 254 42.13 20.99 -119.43
C PHE A 254 41.40 19.66 -119.22
N THR A 255 40.18 19.71 -118.68
CA THR A 255 39.23 18.59 -118.64
C THR A 255 37.91 19.05 -119.23
N GLU A 256 37.93 19.40 -120.51
CA GLU A 256 36.74 19.33 -121.37
C GLU A 256 36.47 17.85 -121.67
N PRO A 257 35.22 17.35 -121.47
CA PRO A 257 34.89 15.97 -121.75
C PRO A 257 34.77 15.74 -123.26
N LEU A 258 35.52 14.75 -123.77
CA LEU A 258 35.28 14.15 -125.08
C LEU A 258 34.02 13.28 -125.02
N ASP A 259 33.16 13.42 -126.02
CA ASP A 259 31.93 12.66 -126.26
C ASP A 259 32.21 11.18 -126.55
N GLU A 260 32.59 10.40 -125.53
CA GLU A 260 32.54 8.92 -125.49
C GLU A 260 33.07 8.43 -124.12
N GLU A 261 32.24 8.40 -123.06
CA GLU A 261 32.36 7.49 -121.89
C GLU A 261 31.22 7.67 -120.86
N ASP A 262 29.96 7.71 -121.33
CA ASP A 262 28.76 7.81 -120.47
C ASP A 262 28.20 6.43 -120.04
N GLU A 263 29.01 5.35 -120.06
CA GLU A 263 28.51 3.98 -119.87
C GLU A 263 29.15 3.09 -118.79
N VAL A 264 30.15 3.53 -117.99
CA VAL A 264 30.88 2.57 -117.11
C VAL A 264 30.82 2.82 -115.58
N LEU A 265 30.07 3.81 -115.08
CA LEU A 265 29.88 4.00 -113.62
C LEU A 265 28.46 3.74 -113.10
N ARG A 266 27.61 3.10 -113.91
CA ARG A 266 26.34 2.49 -113.47
C ARG A 266 26.46 0.99 -113.20
N ALA A 267 27.46 0.53 -112.44
CA ALA A 267 27.43 -0.84 -111.89
C ALA A 267 28.50 -1.07 -110.80
N ALA A 268 28.23 -0.67 -109.55
CA ALA A 268 28.79 -1.33 -108.37
C ALA A 268 28.02 -0.94 -107.09
N ALA A 269 27.09 -1.80 -106.68
CA ALA A 269 26.66 -1.96 -105.28
C ALA A 269 27.02 -3.40 -104.87
N PRO A 270 26.87 -3.84 -103.59
CA PRO A 270 26.85 -3.20 -102.26
C PRO A 270 28.06 -3.69 -101.40
N ILE A 271 28.22 -3.60 -100.06
CA ILE A 271 27.64 -4.39 -98.94
C ILE A 271 28.07 -3.78 -97.54
N PRO A 272 27.69 -4.30 -96.34
CA PRO A 272 27.16 -3.50 -95.22
C PRO A 272 28.03 -3.54 -93.94
N VAL A 273 27.81 -2.64 -92.96
CA VAL A 273 28.31 -2.89 -91.59
C VAL A 273 27.28 -2.51 -90.52
N SER A 274 26.94 -3.58 -89.79
CA SER A 274 26.20 -3.75 -88.55
C SER A 274 26.17 -2.60 -87.53
N ALA A 275 25.01 -2.38 -86.94
CA ALA A 275 24.78 -1.58 -85.75
C ALA A 275 25.21 -2.29 -84.46
N PRO A 276 25.46 -1.53 -83.38
CA PRO A 276 25.08 -1.97 -82.03
C PRO A 276 24.10 -0.98 -81.37
N ARG A 277 22.85 -1.47 -81.26
CA ARG A 277 21.85 -1.35 -80.19
C ARG A 277 21.95 -0.22 -79.13
N PRO A 278 20.86 0.54 -78.87
CA PRO A 278 20.75 1.41 -77.69
C PRO A 278 20.45 0.58 -76.42
N PRO A 279 20.94 0.97 -75.22
CA PRO A 279 20.57 0.31 -73.98
C PRO A 279 19.15 0.73 -73.54
N SER A 280 18.29 -0.26 -73.35
CA SER A 280 16.99 -0.15 -72.69
C SER A 280 17.13 0.03 -71.17
N PRO A 281 16.13 0.63 -70.48
CA PRO A 281 16.23 1.13 -69.12
C PRO A 281 16.21 0.03 -68.05
N THR A 282 17.05 0.18 -67.03
CA THR A 282 17.10 -0.65 -65.82
C THR A 282 15.90 -0.36 -64.90
N PRO A 283 15.27 -1.38 -64.27
CA PRO A 283 14.19 -1.17 -63.31
C PRO A 283 14.72 -0.73 -61.94
N ARG A 284 13.90 0.08 -61.25
CA ARG A 284 14.10 0.57 -59.87
C ARG A 284 14.31 -0.56 -58.86
N PRO A 285 15.21 -0.42 -57.87
CA PRO A 285 15.07 -1.06 -56.58
C PRO A 285 14.13 -0.24 -55.66
N PRO A 286 13.50 -0.87 -54.65
CA PRO A 286 12.48 -0.25 -53.83
C PRO A 286 13.04 0.81 -52.89
N SER A 287 12.21 1.81 -52.65
CA SER A 287 12.33 2.83 -51.63
C SER A 287 12.21 2.23 -50.23
N ASP A 288 13.34 2.05 -49.54
CA ASP A 288 13.36 1.92 -48.08
C ASP A 288 13.29 3.32 -47.46
N LEU A 289 12.06 3.73 -47.16
CA LEU A 289 11.79 4.70 -46.11
C LEU A 289 12.12 4.03 -44.77
N PRO A 290 12.98 4.60 -43.90
CA PRO A 290 12.80 4.39 -42.49
C PRO A 290 11.60 5.23 -42.07
N ALA A 291 10.45 4.57 -41.93
CA ALA A 291 9.34 5.08 -41.15
C ALA A 291 9.85 5.38 -39.73
N GLN A 292 9.87 6.65 -39.37
CA GLN A 292 9.74 7.05 -37.98
C GLN A 292 8.44 6.42 -37.44
N ARG A 293 8.59 5.42 -36.58
CA ARG A 293 7.55 5.08 -35.61
C ARG A 293 8.20 5.07 -34.24
N ALA A 294 7.82 6.08 -33.46
CA ALA A 294 8.15 6.27 -32.07
C ALA A 294 7.98 4.96 -31.28
N GLN A 295 9.06 4.46 -30.71
CA GLN A 295 9.00 3.65 -29.50
C GLN A 295 9.32 4.58 -28.33
N ALA A 296 8.26 4.97 -27.62
CA ALA A 296 8.37 5.43 -26.26
C ALA A 296 8.90 4.28 -25.38
N PRO A 297 9.91 4.48 -24.53
CA PRO A 297 10.15 3.55 -23.44
C PRO A 297 9.07 3.75 -22.38
N LEU A 298 8.30 2.69 -22.12
CA LEU A 298 7.52 2.54 -20.90
C LEU A 298 8.45 2.68 -19.70
N VAL A 299 8.28 3.75 -18.93
CA VAL A 299 8.74 3.86 -17.55
C VAL A 299 7.95 2.86 -16.73
N LYS A 300 8.61 1.83 -16.18
CA LYS A 300 8.07 1.06 -15.05
C LYS A 300 8.39 1.80 -13.75
N PRO A 301 7.46 1.82 -12.78
CA PRO A 301 7.60 2.62 -11.57
C PRO A 301 8.64 2.04 -10.61
N VAL A 302 9.41 2.95 -10.02
CA VAL A 302 10.24 2.74 -8.84
C VAL A 302 9.35 2.28 -7.69
N GLN A 303 9.62 1.08 -7.16
CA GLN A 303 9.07 0.66 -5.87
C GLN A 303 9.83 1.40 -4.76
N LEU A 304 9.08 2.17 -3.98
CA LEU A 304 9.44 2.62 -2.65
C LEU A 304 9.50 1.40 -1.71
N GLN A 305 10.64 1.22 -1.06
CA GLN A 305 10.75 0.71 0.31
C GLN A 305 11.72 1.63 1.06
#